data_AF-A0A7C3FAX5-F1
#
_entry.id   AF-A0A7C3FAX5-F1
#
_cell.length_a   1.000
_cell.length_b   1.000
_cell.length_c   1.000
_cell.angle_alpha   90.00
_cell.angle_beta   90.00
_cell.angle_gamma   90.00
#
_symmetry.space_group_name_H-M   'P 1'
#
loop_
_entity.id
_entity.type
_entity.pdbx_description
1 polymer ?
#
loop_
_entity_poly.entity_id
_entity_poly.type
_entity_poly.pdbx_seq_one_letter_code
_entity_poly.pdbx_strand_id
1 'polypeptide(L)' 'MGLESGSLVALGALLIIAGIFVLARRGRGEGGALIMIGPIPIAIGSSPRALKVVMIFSLIFILVALALMI' A
#
# COMPACT_ATOMS: atom_id res chain seq x y z
N MET A 1 -6.94 -2.38 -27.60
CA MET A 1 -6.11 -2.85 -26.47
C MET A 1 -6.10 -1.81 -25.33
N GLY A 2 -7.26 -1.48 -24.73
CA GLY A 2 -7.33 -0.47 -23.65
C GLY A 2 -8.21 -0.85 -22.47
N LEU A 3 -9.05 -1.88 -22.63
CA LEU A 3 -9.97 -2.36 -21.58
C LEU A 3 -9.25 -3.22 -20.54
N GLU A 4 -8.22 -4.00 -20.94
CA GLU A 4 -7.53 -4.93 -20.03
C GLU A 4 -6.72 -4.20 -18.95
N SER A 5 -6.01 -3.13 -19.33
CA SER A 5 -5.29 -2.27 -18.39
C SER A 5 -6.26 -1.52 -17.46
N GLY A 6 -7.38 -1.05 -17.99
CA GLY A 6 -8.42 -0.38 -17.21
C GLY A 6 -9.07 -1.30 -16.16
N SER A 7 -9.35 -2.54 -16.54
CA SER A 7 -9.92 -3.56 -15.66
C SER A 7 -8.95 -3.97 -14.55
N LEU A 8 -7.66 -4.10 -14.84
CA LEU A 8 -6.64 -4.41 -13.82
C LEU A 8 -6.48 -3.28 -12.80
N VAL A 9 -6.47 -2.03 -13.26
CA VAL A 9 -6.40 -0.85 -12.39
C VAL A 9 -7.66 -0.74 -11.52
N ALA A 10 -8.84 -0.93 -12.10
CA ALA A 10 -10.11 -0.90 -11.37
C ALA A 10 -10.19 -2.02 -10.31
N LEU A 11 -9.73 -3.23 -10.65
CA LEU A 11 -9.67 -4.36 -9.71
C LEU A 11 -8.70 -4.07 -8.56
N GLY A 12 -7.51 -3.53 -8.87
CA GLY A 12 -6.53 -3.13 -7.84
C GLY A 12 -7.09 -2.07 -6.89
N ALA A 13 -7.75 -1.04 -7.43
CA ALA A 13 -8.40 -0.01 -6.62
C ALA A 13 -9.51 -0.60 -5.74
N LEU A 14 -10.34 -1.50 -6.28
CA LEU A 14 -11.41 -2.18 -5.53
C LEU A 14 -10.84 -3.00 -4.36
N LEU A 15 -9.74 -3.73 -4.59
CA LEU A 15 -9.09 -4.53 -3.55
C LEU A 15 -8.50 -3.68 -2.43
N ILE A 16 -7.89 -2.53 -2.78
CA ILE A 16 -7.38 -1.56 -1.78
C ILE A 16 -8.55 -1.02 -0.94
N ILE A 17 -9.64 -0.61 -1.58
CA ILE A 17 -10.84 -0.09 -0.90
C ILE A 17 -11.43 -1.16 0.03
N ALA A 18 -11.56 -2.40 -0.45
CA ALA A 18 -12.05 -3.52 0.35
C ALA A 18 -11.15 -3.81 1.56
N GLY A 19 -9.83 -3.80 1.37
CA GLY A 19 -8.85 -3.98 2.45
C GLY A 19 -8.96 -2.89 3.51
N ILE A 20 -9.08 -1.63 3.10
CA ILE A 20 -9.30 -0.48 4.01
C ILE A 20 -10.63 -0.62 4.74
N PHE A 21 -11.69 -1.03 4.06
CA PHE A 21 -13.01 -1.20 4.65
C PHE A 21 -13.04 -2.33 5.70
N VAL A 22 -12.39 -3.47 5.42
CA VAL A 22 -12.24 -4.57 6.38
C VAL A 22 -11.41 -4.13 7.59
N LEU A 23 -10.34 -3.35 7.37
CA LEU A 23 -9.51 -2.83 8.44
C LEU A 23 -10.27 -1.81 9.31
N ALA A 24 -11.09 -0.96 8.71
CA ALA A 24 -11.90 0.05 9.39
C ALA A 24 -13.00 -0.58 10.28
N ARG A 25 -13.55 -1.74 9.90
CA ARG A 25 -14.60 -2.44 10.68
C ARG A 25 -14.12 -3.06 11.99
N ARG A 26 -12.81 -3.17 12.23
CA ARG A 26 -12.27 -3.80 13.46
C ARG A 26 -12.19 -2.88 14.70
N GLY A 27 -12.61 -1.61 14.62
CA GLY A 27 -12.63 -0.65 15.75
C GLY A 27 -11.24 -0.10 16.10
N ARG A 28 -11.16 1.13 16.67
CA ARG A 28 -9.93 1.95 16.97
C ARG A 28 -8.65 1.39 16.35
N GLY A 29 -8.63 1.28 15.02
CA GLY A 29 -7.59 0.57 14.31
C GLY A 29 -6.36 1.47 14.23
N GLU A 30 -5.24 0.99 14.74
CA GLU A 30 -3.95 1.60 14.46
C GLU A 30 -3.63 1.38 12.98
N GLY A 31 -3.79 2.43 12.18
CA GLY A 31 -3.54 2.43 10.75
C GLY A 31 -2.26 3.17 10.39
N GLY A 32 -1.83 3.01 9.15
CA GLY A 32 -0.75 3.79 8.57
C GLY A 32 -0.82 3.77 7.05
N ALA A 33 -0.13 4.70 6.43
CA ALA A 33 -0.11 4.90 4.99
C ALA A 33 1.33 4.92 4.50
N LEU A 34 1.55 4.38 3.31
CA LEU A 34 2.80 4.48 2.57
C LEU A 34 2.55 5.31 1.31
N ILE A 35 3.27 6.41 1.16
CA ILE A 35 3.26 7.25 -0.03
C ILE A 35 4.58 7.02 -0.77
N MET A 36 4.51 6.58 -2.02
CA MET A 36 5.69 6.41 -2.88
C MET A 36 5.81 7.61 -3.82
N ILE A 37 6.94 8.33 -3.76
CA ILE A 37 7.29 9.39 -4.72
C ILE A 37 8.49 8.90 -5.52
N GLY A 38 8.24 8.33 -6.70
CA GLY A 38 9.27 7.56 -7.40
C GLY A 38 9.76 6.40 -6.52
N PRO A 39 11.08 6.17 -6.39
CA PRO A 39 11.63 5.12 -5.53
C PRO A 39 11.70 5.51 -4.04
N ILE A 40 11.26 6.72 -3.67
CA ILE A 40 11.38 7.23 -2.29
C ILE A 40 10.09 6.92 -1.52
N PRO A 41 10.11 6.00 -0.54
CA PRO A 41 8.96 5.75 0.33
C PRO A 41 8.85 6.78 1.45
N ILE A 42 7.62 7.21 1.75
CA ILE A 42 7.26 8.00 2.92
C ILE A 42 6.23 7.19 3.73
N ALA A 43 6.66 6.66 4.88
CA ALA A 43 5.81 5.89 5.79
C ALA A 43 5.21 6.79 6.88
N ILE A 44 3.89 6.71 7.04
CA ILE A 44 3.13 7.45 8.05
C ILE A 44 2.35 6.42 8.89
N GLY A 45 2.42 6.51 10.21
CA GLY A 45 1.70 5.60 11.10
C GLY A 45 1.01 6.36 12.22
N SER A 46 -0.19 5.92 12.59
CA SER A 46 -0.95 6.46 13.73
C SER A 46 -0.44 5.99 15.10
N SER A 47 0.41 4.96 15.12
CA SER A 47 1.11 4.46 16.31
C SER A 47 2.51 3.95 15.91
N PRO A 48 3.45 3.79 16.87
CA PRO A 48 4.74 3.17 16.58
C PRO A 48 4.63 1.75 16.01
N ARG A 49 3.58 1.01 16.43
CA ARG A 49 3.31 -0.34 15.94
C ARG A 49 2.83 -0.32 14.49
N ALA A 50 1.89 0.57 14.15
CA ALA A 50 1.43 0.75 12.79
C ALA A 50 2.55 1.24 11.86
N LEU A 51 3.37 2.20 12.32
CA LEU A 51 4.51 2.70 11.54
C LEU A 51 5.52 1.58 11.23
N LYS A 52 5.83 0.72 12.20
CA LYS A 52 6.73 -0.42 11.99
C LYS A 52 6.20 -1.37 10.90
N VAL A 53 4.89 -1.65 10.93
CA VAL A 53 4.24 -2.47 9.89
C VAL A 53 4.33 -1.80 8.52
N VAL A 54 4.01 -0.50 8.42
CA VAL A 54 4.11 0.26 7.17
C VAL A 54 5.54 0.27 6.63
N MET A 55 6.54 0.46 7.48
CA MET A 55 7.95 0.43 7.09
C MET A 55 8.39 -0.92 6.52
N ILE A 56 7.89 -2.02 7.06
CA ILE A 56 8.16 -3.37 6.51
C ILE A 56 7.60 -3.45 5.09
N PHE A 57 6.36 -2.97 4.87
CA PHE A 57 5.79 -2.90 3.53
C PHE A 57 6.60 -1.98 2.60
N SER A 58 7.09 -0.83 3.09
CA SER A 58 7.96 0.06 2.32
C SER A 58 9.22 -0.63 1.83
N LEU A 59 9.87 -1.41 2.69
CA LEU A 59 11.08 -2.14 2.34
C LEU A 59 10.79 -3.19 1.26
N ILE A 60 9.69 -3.95 1.41
CA ILE A 60 9.27 -4.93 0.40
C ILE A 60 9.01 -4.24 -0.95
N PHE A 61 8.31 -3.11 -0.96
CA PHE A 61 8.04 -2.37 -2.18
C PHE A 61 9.30 -1.82 -2.86
N ILE A 62 10.27 -1.32 -2.09
CA ILE A 62 11.57 -0.92 -2.64
C ILE A 62 12.27 -2.11 -3.30
N LEU A 63 12.32 -3.26 -2.62
CA LEU A 63 13.00 -4.44 -3.16
C LEU A 63 12.33 -4.93 -4.44
N VAL A 64 11.01 -4.94 -4.50
CA VAL A 64 10.26 -5.27 -5.72
C VAL A 64 10.54 -4.24 -6.82
N ALA A 65 10.49 -2.94 -6.51
CA ALA A 65 10.76 -1.89 -7.48
C ALA A 65 12.19 -1.99 -8.06
N LEU A 66 13.18 -2.27 -7.21
CA LEU A 66 14.56 -2.50 -7.63
C LEU A 66 14.69 -3.75 -8.51
N ALA A 67 14.05 -4.85 -8.13
CA ALA A 67 14.07 -6.10 -8.89
C ALA A 67 13.40 -5.98 -10.27
N LEU A 68 12.46 -5.06 -10.44
CA LEU A 68 11.82 -4.78 -11.72
C LEU A 68 12.59 -3.76 -12.58
N MET A 69 13.48 -2.97 -11.96
CA MET A 69 14.35 -2.01 -12.65
C MET A 69 15.64 -2.64 -13.21
N ILE A 70 16.09 -3.75 -12.60
CA ILE A 70 17.22 -4.58 -13.06
C ILE A 70 16.70 -5.58 -14.10
#